data_AF-A0A8T4XQU3-F1
#
_entry.id   AF-A0A8T4XQU3-F1
#
_cell.length_a   1.000
_cell.length_b   1.000
_cell.length_c   1.000
_cell.angle_alpha   90.00
_cell.angle_beta   90.00
_cell.angle_gamma   90.00
#
_symmetry.space_group_name_H-M   'P 1'
#
loop_
_entity.id
_entity.type
_entity.pdbx_description
1 polymer ?
#
loop_
_entity_poly.entity_id
_entity_poly.type
_entity_poly.pdbx_seq_one_letter_code
_entity_poly.pdbx_strand_id
1 'polypeptide(L)'
;MIHEPNEVYSLLPGFDCCLCDHPSCRAMARRIIMGLARPEDCLILSNNRERLQRLRSILKEDSMEASSRAGIIPKDSCLTFIRPCISEMGKVMAEMRLTRVTNPILGSYDSIMLCRALELFEPLEDFRCSPSLGVARLGIGEKTIMAFKNGKINVRGARDEEEVFETLALVSRILWGALICPRCGNAGFDCVSGACDECLKNGCPIAEEGPPDPRLGDHRSIGISSTRNPIFEVLEKLRIRPNFEGLKHLDKEVELLIELGNRFLEEKMVDGEYTALVDVKAEILKIEKLGMKIIVETLELEDALSGLITAGIALNVSRMAEGLSEVLRMEKLTESYRMLMKEALRVAEGGYRSLSSGDRKLGLKVLEIYKEFKNSWIEVYEKLSKANIGSEADDAKELLALGRLAASGFFMARLSIEKSL
;
A
#
# COMPACT_ATOMS: atom_id res chain seq x y z
N MET A 1 17.56 21.38 -6.19
CA MET A 1 16.45 21.74 -5.26
C MET A 1 15.56 20.51 -5.13
N ILE A 2 15.69 19.70 -4.07
CA ILE A 2 14.96 18.41 -3.97
C ILE A 2 13.45 18.62 -4.15
N HIS A 3 12.91 18.19 -5.28
CA HIS A 3 11.47 18.27 -5.55
C HIS A 3 10.68 17.39 -4.56
N GLU A 4 9.59 17.94 -4.00
CA GLU A 4 8.72 17.14 -3.13
C GLU A 4 8.12 15.96 -3.94
N PRO A 5 7.95 14.77 -3.35
CA PRO A 5 7.29 13.63 -4.02
C PRO A 5 5.93 13.96 -4.65
N ASN A 6 5.22 14.95 -4.09
CA ASN A 6 3.95 15.43 -4.61
C ASN A 6 4.07 16.11 -5.99
N GLU A 7 5.19 16.76 -6.30
CA GLU A 7 5.42 17.42 -7.58
C GLU A 7 5.59 16.39 -8.71
N VAL A 8 6.45 15.39 -8.49
CA VAL A 8 6.59 14.24 -9.42
C VAL A 8 5.26 13.49 -9.54
N TYR A 9 4.57 13.25 -8.42
CA TYR A 9 3.27 12.59 -8.41
C TYR A 9 2.22 13.34 -9.23
N SER A 10 2.20 14.68 -9.18
CA SER A 10 1.22 15.50 -9.93
C SER A 10 1.35 15.38 -11.45
N LEU A 11 2.49 14.88 -11.94
CA LEU A 11 2.73 14.62 -13.36
C LEU A 11 2.40 13.19 -13.78
N LEU A 12 2.17 12.29 -12.82
CA LEU A 12 1.70 10.94 -13.07
C LEU A 12 0.17 10.93 -13.28
N PRO A 13 -0.40 9.84 -13.83
CA PRO A 13 -1.82 9.79 -14.16
C PRO A 13 -2.76 9.88 -12.95
N GLY A 14 -2.32 9.47 -11.75
CA GLY A 14 -3.12 9.55 -10.52
C GLY A 14 -4.23 8.50 -10.38
N PHE A 15 -4.38 7.58 -11.34
CA PHE A 15 -5.42 6.54 -11.33
C PHE A 15 -5.03 5.22 -10.64
N ASP A 16 -3.77 5.08 -10.22
CA ASP A 16 -3.28 3.88 -9.53
C ASP A 16 -3.63 2.55 -10.25
N CYS A 17 -3.45 2.52 -11.57
CA CYS A 17 -3.74 1.35 -12.42
C CYS A 17 -2.77 0.17 -12.20
N CYS A 18 -1.64 0.41 -11.52
CA CYS A 18 -0.64 -0.58 -11.14
C CYS A 18 0.09 -1.31 -12.29
N LEU A 19 -0.13 -0.92 -13.55
CA LEU A 19 0.44 -1.59 -14.73
C LEU A 19 1.94 -1.41 -14.89
N CYS A 20 2.56 -0.44 -14.21
CA CYS A 20 4.02 -0.33 -14.11
C CYS A 20 4.61 -1.21 -13.00
N ASP A 21 3.84 -2.18 -12.49
CA ASP A 21 4.21 -3.11 -11.41
C ASP A 21 4.49 -2.40 -10.07
N HIS A 22 3.85 -1.24 -9.88
CA HIS A 22 3.87 -0.46 -8.66
C HIS A 22 2.45 -0.23 -8.14
N PRO A 23 2.21 -0.32 -6.82
CA PRO A 23 0.86 -0.33 -6.24
C PRO A 23 0.11 1.01 -6.34
N SER A 24 0.82 2.09 -6.68
CA SER A 24 0.23 3.41 -6.90
C SER A 24 1.16 4.30 -7.72
N CYS A 25 0.61 5.37 -8.27
CA CYS A 25 1.38 6.46 -8.86
C CYS A 25 2.30 7.11 -7.82
N ARG A 26 1.92 7.16 -6.53
CA ARG A 26 2.82 7.65 -5.46
C ARG A 26 4.02 6.74 -5.26
N ALA A 27 3.83 5.43 -5.26
CA ALA A 27 4.92 4.46 -5.23
C ALA A 27 5.87 4.64 -6.43
N MET A 28 5.31 4.79 -7.64
CA MET A 28 6.10 5.07 -8.85
C MET A 28 6.88 6.38 -8.72
N ALA A 29 6.25 7.47 -8.28
CA ALA A 29 6.91 8.77 -8.08
C ALA A 29 8.13 8.65 -7.14
N ARG A 30 7.96 7.96 -6.00
CA ARG A 30 9.05 7.74 -5.04
C ARG A 30 10.20 6.95 -5.67
N ARG A 31 9.89 5.90 -6.45
CA ARG A 31 10.92 5.10 -7.13
C ARG A 31 11.68 5.89 -8.20
N ILE A 32 11.00 6.76 -8.94
CA ILE A 32 11.65 7.70 -9.88
C ILE A 32 12.62 8.61 -9.13
N ILE A 33 12.18 9.22 -8.02
CA ILE A 33 13.01 10.10 -7.18
C ILE A 33 14.22 9.36 -6.60
N MET A 34 14.06 8.09 -6.23
CA MET A 34 15.14 7.24 -5.74
C MET A 34 16.07 6.72 -6.85
N GLY A 35 15.77 6.97 -8.13
CA GLY A 35 16.51 6.40 -9.26
C GLY A 35 16.30 4.90 -9.46
N LEU A 36 15.27 4.31 -8.85
CA LEU A 36 14.90 2.89 -8.94
C LEU A 36 13.90 2.57 -10.06
N ALA A 37 13.37 3.60 -10.71
CA ALA A 37 12.50 3.50 -11.87
C ALA A 37 12.72 4.71 -12.77
N ARG A 38 12.38 4.55 -14.05
CA ARG A 38 12.43 5.64 -15.02
C ARG A 38 11.01 6.14 -15.31
N PRO A 39 10.80 7.43 -15.59
CA PRO A 39 9.50 7.95 -16.03
C PRO A 39 8.81 7.12 -17.11
N GLU A 40 9.60 6.56 -18.04
CA GLU A 40 9.13 5.77 -19.19
C GLU A 40 8.58 4.40 -18.80
N ASP A 41 8.89 3.90 -17.60
CA ASP A 41 8.35 2.63 -17.13
C ASP A 41 6.84 2.75 -16.80
N CYS A 42 6.30 3.98 -16.71
CA CYS A 42 4.86 4.23 -16.68
C CYS A 42 4.28 4.24 -18.10
N LEU A 43 3.53 3.20 -18.45
CA LEU A 43 2.94 2.97 -19.78
C LEU A 43 2.00 4.08 -20.27
N ILE A 44 1.37 4.79 -19.33
CA ILE A 44 0.47 5.90 -19.64
C ILE A 44 1.28 7.18 -19.89
N LEU A 45 2.26 7.45 -19.02
CA LEU A 45 3.10 8.64 -19.12
C LEU A 45 4.00 8.58 -20.35
N SER A 46 4.51 7.41 -20.72
CA SER A 46 5.35 7.22 -21.92
C SER A 46 4.63 7.64 -23.20
N ASN A 47 3.30 7.56 -23.22
CA ASN A 47 2.44 8.00 -24.31
C ASN A 47 2.05 9.50 -24.22
N ASN A 48 2.36 10.18 -23.11
CA ASN A 48 2.14 11.62 -22.93
C ASN A 48 3.48 12.39 -22.98
N ARG A 49 3.91 12.74 -24.19
CA ARG A 49 5.21 13.39 -24.44
C ARG A 49 5.41 14.69 -23.65
N GLU A 50 4.36 15.49 -23.51
CA GLU A 50 4.43 16.78 -22.80
C GLU A 50 4.67 16.56 -21.29
N ARG A 51 3.83 15.74 -20.63
CA ARG A 51 4.01 15.43 -19.20
C ARG A 51 5.36 14.74 -18.95
N LEU A 52 5.78 13.83 -19.84
CA LEU A 52 7.07 13.16 -19.76
C LEU A 52 8.24 14.14 -19.88
N GLN A 53 8.18 15.09 -20.82
CA GLN A 53 9.21 16.12 -20.98
C GLN A 53 9.27 17.03 -19.75
N ARG A 54 8.12 17.44 -19.22
CA ARG A 54 8.05 18.25 -17.99
C ARG A 54 8.67 17.51 -16.80
N LEU A 55 8.35 16.23 -16.63
CA LEU A 55 8.94 15.41 -15.57
C LEU A 55 10.46 15.27 -15.74
N ARG A 56 10.95 15.08 -16.98
CA ARG A 56 12.39 15.04 -17.25
C ARG A 56 13.09 16.35 -16.95
N SER A 57 12.46 17.50 -17.20
CA SER A 57 13.05 18.81 -16.87
C SER A 57 13.27 18.94 -15.37
N ILE A 58 12.23 18.62 -14.57
CA ILE A 58 12.29 18.60 -13.10
C ILE A 58 13.42 17.68 -12.60
N LEU A 59 13.52 16.46 -13.13
CA LEU A 59 14.56 15.51 -12.71
C LEU A 59 15.98 15.92 -13.14
N LYS A 60 16.13 16.61 -14.28
CA LYS A 60 17.44 17.07 -14.78
C LYS A 60 17.99 18.24 -13.98
N GLU A 61 17.12 19.18 -13.60
CA GLU A 61 17.50 20.33 -12.74
C GLU A 61 18.13 19.85 -11.42
N ASP A 62 17.71 18.70 -10.90
CA ASP A 62 18.25 18.12 -9.67
C ASP A 62 19.50 17.25 -9.87
N SER A 63 19.68 16.62 -11.03
CA SER A 63 20.86 15.79 -11.33
C SER A 63 22.18 16.59 -11.34
N MET A 64 22.13 17.92 -11.43
CA MET A 64 23.30 18.81 -11.34
C MET A 64 23.68 19.20 -9.90
N GLU A 65 22.84 18.92 -8.90
CA GLU A 65 23.13 19.23 -7.48
C GLU A 65 23.21 17.97 -6.57
N ALA A 66 22.72 16.82 -7.03
CA ALA A 66 22.56 15.61 -6.20
C ALA A 66 23.83 14.75 -5.99
N SER A 67 25.03 15.21 -6.38
CA SER A 67 26.27 14.45 -6.12
C SER A 67 26.88 14.70 -4.73
N SER A 68 26.24 15.50 -3.86
CA SER A 68 26.72 15.66 -2.49
C SER A 68 25.57 16.10 -1.58
N ARG A 69 25.00 15.16 -0.83
CA ARG A 69 24.33 15.34 0.50
C ARG A 69 23.45 14.12 0.81
N ALA A 70 24.05 12.94 0.89
CA ALA A 70 23.59 11.95 1.87
C ALA A 70 24.12 12.42 3.23
N GLY A 71 23.46 13.45 3.79
CA GLY A 71 23.81 13.97 5.11
C GLY A 71 23.36 12.98 6.17
N ILE A 72 24.31 12.46 6.94
CA ILE A 72 24.05 11.76 8.19
C ILE A 72 23.23 12.71 9.07
N ILE A 73 21.96 12.37 9.34
CA ILE A 73 21.12 13.14 10.25
C ILE A 73 21.73 13.03 11.66
N PRO A 74 21.89 14.14 12.40
CA PRO A 74 22.46 14.11 13.74
C PRO A 74 21.65 13.20 14.67
N LYS A 75 22.38 12.35 15.41
CA LYS A 75 21.92 11.54 16.53
C LYS A 75 21.60 12.45 17.72
N ASP A 76 20.38 12.95 17.83
CA ASP A 76 19.88 13.50 19.09
C ASP A 76 18.45 12.98 19.33
N SER A 77 18.14 12.74 20.60
CA SER A 77 16.99 12.01 21.15
C SER A 77 15.73 11.98 20.26
N CYS A 78 15.31 10.76 19.88
CA CYS A 78 14.08 10.47 19.14
C CYS A 78 12.81 11.02 19.83
N LEU A 79 12.85 11.24 21.14
CA LEU A 79 11.74 11.73 21.96
C LEU A 79 12.13 12.98 22.74
N THR A 80 11.30 14.02 22.68
CA THR A 80 11.45 15.27 23.43
C THR A 80 10.20 15.53 24.26
N PHE A 81 10.34 15.65 25.58
CA PHE A 81 9.26 16.08 26.46
C PHE A 81 9.14 17.61 26.48
N ILE A 82 7.91 18.10 26.36
CA ILE A 82 7.59 19.52 26.28
C ILE A 82 6.76 19.88 27.51
N ARG A 83 7.15 20.93 28.23
CA ARG A 83 6.37 21.42 29.38
C ARG A 83 5.01 21.93 28.90
N PRO A 84 3.89 21.50 29.51
CA PRO A 84 2.55 21.95 29.15
C PRO A 84 2.36 23.45 29.40
N CYS A 85 1.41 24.04 28.67
CA CYS A 85 0.90 25.37 28.98
C CYS A 85 0.17 25.36 30.34
N ILE A 86 -0.03 26.54 30.93
CA ILE A 86 -0.75 26.70 32.22
C ILE A 86 -2.14 26.04 32.20
N SER A 87 -2.82 26.03 31.04
CA SER A 87 -4.12 25.39 30.84
C SER A 87 -4.11 23.86 30.93
N GLU A 88 -2.93 23.22 30.91
CA GLU A 88 -2.73 21.77 31.01
C GLU A 88 -1.79 21.41 32.18
N MET A 89 -1.82 22.20 33.27
CA MET A 89 -1.01 21.91 34.47
C MET A 89 -1.21 20.47 34.97
N GLY A 90 -0.10 19.77 35.16
CA GLY A 90 -0.09 18.36 35.61
C GLY A 90 -0.11 17.32 34.48
N LYS A 91 -0.19 17.74 33.21
CA LYS A 91 -0.11 16.83 32.06
C LYS A 91 1.29 16.84 31.40
N VAL A 92 1.59 15.81 30.63
CA VAL A 92 2.83 15.67 29.85
C VAL A 92 2.50 15.81 28.36
N MET A 93 3.38 16.53 27.65
CA MET A 93 3.40 16.56 26.19
C MET A 93 4.74 16.02 25.70
N ALA A 94 4.73 15.34 24.56
CA ALA A 94 5.96 14.89 23.93
C ALA A 94 5.89 14.95 22.40
N GLU A 95 7.04 15.15 21.78
CA GLU A 95 7.25 15.03 20.33
C GLU A 95 8.24 13.89 20.09
N MET A 96 7.85 12.92 19.26
CA MET A 96 8.71 11.87 18.76
C MET A 96 9.01 12.09 17.28
N ARG A 97 10.22 11.77 16.82
CA ARG A 97 10.59 11.75 15.40
C ARG A 97 11.21 10.43 15.02
N LEU A 98 10.60 9.72 14.07
CA LEU A 98 11.20 8.51 13.52
C LEU A 98 12.47 8.83 12.72
N THR A 99 13.62 8.33 13.20
CA THR A 99 14.94 8.50 12.57
C THR A 99 15.38 7.29 11.74
N ARG A 100 14.82 6.09 11.99
CA ARG A 100 15.32 4.81 11.44
C ARG A 100 15.03 4.56 9.96
N VAL A 101 13.83 4.91 9.49
CA VAL A 101 13.28 4.34 8.23
C VAL A 101 12.96 5.45 7.23
N THR A 102 13.85 6.44 7.08
CA THR A 102 13.52 7.64 6.31
C THR A 102 14.59 7.96 5.31
N ASN A 103 14.22 7.91 4.03
CA ASN A 103 14.85 8.78 3.06
C ASN A 103 14.32 10.20 3.34
N PRO A 104 15.17 11.19 3.68
CA PRO A 104 14.73 12.55 4.04
C PRO A 104 13.83 13.18 2.97
N ILE A 105 14.00 12.76 1.72
CA ILE A 105 13.27 13.24 0.55
C ILE A 105 11.84 12.70 0.52
N LEU A 106 11.63 11.44 0.91
CA LEU A 106 10.33 10.77 0.77
C LEU A 106 9.43 10.97 2.00
N GLY A 107 10.03 11.33 3.14
CA GLY A 107 9.38 11.22 4.45
C GLY A 107 9.44 9.80 5.01
N SER A 108 8.70 9.57 6.08
CA SER A 108 8.64 8.29 6.80
C SER A 108 7.41 7.48 6.43
N TYR A 109 6.28 8.15 6.16
CA TYR A 109 5.00 7.50 5.90
C TYR A 109 4.43 7.90 4.55
N ASP A 110 3.84 6.93 3.84
CA ASP A 110 2.93 7.22 2.75
C ASP A 110 1.67 7.90 3.29
N SER A 111 1.33 9.08 2.78
CA SER A 111 0.25 9.88 3.36
C SER A 111 -1.15 9.27 3.19
N ILE A 112 -1.38 8.47 2.14
CA ILE A 112 -2.66 7.77 1.96
C ILE A 112 -2.71 6.57 2.91
N MET A 113 -1.63 5.79 2.97
CA MET A 113 -1.57 4.64 3.89
C MET A 113 -1.56 5.07 5.35
N LEU A 114 -1.00 6.24 5.69
CA LEU A 114 -1.07 6.83 7.03
C LEU A 114 -2.53 7.05 7.45
N CYS A 115 -3.33 7.68 6.58
CA CYS A 115 -4.75 7.90 6.86
C CYS A 115 -5.51 6.58 6.96
N ARG A 116 -5.29 5.66 6.02
CA ARG A 116 -5.95 4.35 6.01
C ARG A 116 -5.61 3.55 7.27
N ALA A 117 -4.33 3.50 7.66
CA ALA A 117 -3.89 2.78 8.86
C ALA A 117 -4.60 3.27 10.12
N LEU A 118 -4.73 4.59 10.29
CA LEU A 118 -5.45 5.18 11.42
C LEU A 118 -6.95 4.90 11.34
N GLU A 119 -7.56 5.01 10.15
CA GLU A 119 -8.99 4.71 9.94
C GLU A 119 -9.37 3.25 10.23
N LEU A 120 -8.43 2.31 10.03
CA LEU A 120 -8.61 0.90 10.35
C LEU A 120 -8.56 0.60 11.85
N PHE A 121 -8.09 1.53 12.68
CA PHE A 121 -8.00 1.36 14.11
C PHE A 121 -9.21 1.97 14.82
N GLU A 122 -9.84 1.19 15.71
CA GLU A 122 -10.92 1.63 16.60
C GLU A 122 -10.56 1.25 18.05
N PRO A 123 -10.94 2.05 19.07
CA PRO A 123 -11.69 3.31 18.98
C PRO A 123 -10.76 4.52 18.78
N LEU A 124 -11.13 5.41 17.84
CA LEU A 124 -10.52 6.74 17.69
C LEU A 124 -11.56 7.82 17.87
N GLU A 125 -11.24 8.84 18.68
CA GLU A 125 -12.06 10.04 18.87
C GLU A 125 -11.53 11.17 17.99
N ASP A 126 -12.40 12.11 17.56
CA ASP A 126 -12.01 13.32 16.81
C ASP A 126 -11.05 13.09 15.61
N PHE A 127 -11.15 11.94 14.95
CA PHE A 127 -10.25 11.56 13.86
C PHE A 127 -10.43 12.47 12.64
N ARG A 128 -9.32 13.09 12.21
CA ARG A 128 -9.22 13.87 10.97
C ARG A 128 -7.89 13.58 10.30
N CYS A 129 -7.91 13.23 9.02
CA CYS A 129 -6.69 12.99 8.26
C CYS A 129 -6.70 13.75 6.93
N SER A 130 -5.56 14.30 6.55
CA SER A 130 -5.36 14.96 5.27
C SER A 130 -4.18 14.31 4.53
N PRO A 131 -4.44 13.48 3.51
CA PRO A 131 -3.37 12.87 2.70
C PRO A 131 -2.54 13.90 1.93
N SER A 132 -3.12 15.05 1.55
CA SER A 132 -2.42 16.10 0.81
C SER A 132 -1.42 16.85 1.69
N LEU A 133 -1.82 17.19 2.92
CA LEU A 133 -0.94 17.80 3.92
C LEU A 133 -0.02 16.78 4.61
N GLY A 134 -0.37 15.49 4.53
CA GLY A 134 0.35 14.43 5.22
C GLY A 134 0.28 14.57 6.73
N VAL A 135 -0.89 14.90 7.27
CA VAL A 135 -1.11 15.06 8.71
C VAL A 135 -2.41 14.40 9.14
N ALA A 136 -2.39 13.76 10.30
CA ALA A 136 -3.56 13.26 11.00
C ALA A 136 -3.64 13.83 12.41
N ARG A 137 -4.87 14.03 12.89
CA ARG A 137 -5.21 14.34 14.27
C ARG A 137 -6.20 13.29 14.75
N LEU A 138 -5.99 12.76 15.95
CA LEU A 138 -6.85 11.77 16.59
C LEU A 138 -6.82 11.93 18.12
N GLY A 139 -7.89 11.51 18.78
CA GLY A 139 -8.02 11.39 20.22
C GLY A 139 -7.91 9.93 20.66
N ILE A 140 -7.19 9.69 21.75
CA ILE A 140 -7.12 8.38 22.44
C ILE A 140 -7.30 8.62 23.94
N GLY A 141 -8.52 8.42 24.44
CA GLY A 141 -8.92 8.89 25.77
C GLY A 141 -8.75 10.41 25.86
N GLU A 142 -8.17 10.92 26.95
CA GLU A 142 -7.93 12.37 27.12
C GLU A 142 -6.78 12.94 26.27
N LYS A 143 -6.10 12.12 25.47
CA LYS A 143 -4.90 12.52 24.72
C LYS A 143 -5.25 12.97 23.32
N THR A 144 -4.64 14.07 22.88
CA THR A 144 -4.64 14.45 21.46
C THR A 144 -3.32 14.04 20.83
N ILE A 145 -3.39 13.29 19.74
CA ILE A 145 -2.25 12.85 18.96
C ILE A 145 -2.26 13.55 17.60
N MET A 146 -1.10 14.02 17.15
CA MET A 146 -0.88 14.45 15.77
C MET A 146 0.23 13.62 15.13
N ALA A 147 -0.05 12.96 14.01
CA ALA A 147 0.93 12.20 13.24
C ALA A 147 1.20 12.87 11.88
N PHE A 148 2.45 12.90 11.45
CA PHE A 148 2.89 13.61 10.24
C PHE A 148 3.65 12.69 9.29
N LYS A 149 3.53 12.92 7.97
CA LYS A 149 4.19 12.14 6.90
C LYS A 149 5.70 12.00 7.06
N ASN A 150 6.33 12.95 7.75
CA ASN A 150 7.78 12.97 8.00
C ASN A 150 8.21 12.20 9.26
N GLY A 151 7.32 11.37 9.83
CA GLY A 151 7.66 10.54 10.99
C GLY A 151 7.54 11.24 12.33
N LYS A 152 7.10 12.50 12.35
CA LYS A 152 6.81 13.20 13.61
C LYS A 152 5.50 12.71 14.20
N ILE A 153 5.47 12.44 15.49
CA ILE A 153 4.27 12.13 16.27
C ILE A 153 4.27 12.98 17.53
N ASN A 154 3.22 13.78 17.73
CA ASN A 154 3.05 14.61 18.92
C ASN A 154 1.96 14.02 19.79
N VAL A 155 2.23 13.83 21.07
CA VAL A 155 1.27 13.43 22.10
C VAL A 155 1.06 14.61 23.03
N ARG A 156 -0.20 14.97 23.27
CA ARG A 156 -0.61 15.98 24.24
C ARG A 156 -1.63 15.43 25.21
N GLY A 157 -1.60 15.91 26.44
CA GLY A 157 -2.59 15.58 27.45
C GLY A 157 -2.37 14.23 28.17
N ALA A 158 -1.17 13.65 28.12
CA ALA A 158 -0.84 12.44 28.88
C ALA A 158 -0.69 12.75 30.38
N ARG A 159 -0.91 11.77 31.27
CA ARG A 159 -0.78 11.96 32.73
C ARG A 159 0.67 11.94 33.19
N ASP A 160 1.49 11.11 32.56
CA ASP A 160 2.90 10.92 32.88
C ASP A 160 3.71 10.49 31.64
N GLU A 161 5.02 10.29 31.81
CA GLU A 161 5.91 9.85 30.74
C GLU A 161 5.62 8.42 30.26
N GLU A 162 5.17 7.53 31.15
CA GLU A 162 4.87 6.13 30.79
C GLU A 162 3.69 6.07 29.83
N GLU A 163 2.63 6.85 30.10
CA GLU A 163 1.48 6.96 29.21
C GLU A 163 1.87 7.55 27.85
N VAL A 164 2.85 8.47 27.80
CA VAL A 164 3.42 8.94 26.52
C VAL A 164 4.05 7.77 25.75
N PHE A 165 4.90 6.96 26.40
CA PHE A 165 5.54 5.82 25.75
C PHE A 165 4.53 4.79 25.25
N GLU A 166 3.52 4.44 26.05
CA GLU A 166 2.44 3.54 25.64
C GLU A 166 1.67 4.09 24.42
N THR A 167 1.35 5.38 24.44
CA THR A 167 0.64 6.04 23.34
C THR A 167 1.49 6.06 22.06
N LEU A 168 2.77 6.40 22.17
CA LEU A 168 3.67 6.43 21.02
C LEU A 168 3.90 5.03 20.45
N ALA A 169 4.03 4.01 21.31
CA ALA A 169 4.19 2.63 20.88
C ALA A 169 2.93 2.16 20.13
N LEU A 170 1.75 2.41 20.69
CA LEU A 170 0.46 2.12 20.04
C LEU A 170 0.36 2.78 18.66
N VAL A 171 0.56 4.10 18.58
CA VAL A 171 0.45 4.86 17.32
C VAL A 171 1.50 4.40 16.31
N SER A 172 2.71 4.08 16.75
CA SER A 172 3.77 3.57 15.86
C SER A 172 3.43 2.20 15.28
N ARG A 173 2.80 1.33 16.08
CA ARG A 173 2.29 0.03 15.60
C ARG A 173 1.16 0.20 14.59
N ILE A 174 0.19 1.08 14.87
CA ILE A 174 -0.88 1.38 13.92
C ILE A 174 -0.29 1.85 12.58
N LEU A 175 0.68 2.75 12.63
CA LEU A 175 1.30 3.34 11.43
C LEU A 175 2.37 2.45 10.77
N TRP A 176 2.64 1.25 11.27
CA TRP A 176 3.72 0.39 10.78
C TRP A 176 3.57 0.06 9.29
N GLY A 177 2.36 -0.32 8.86
CA GLY A 177 2.08 -0.60 7.44
C GLY A 177 2.15 0.62 6.52
N ALA A 178 2.11 1.84 7.08
CA ALA A 178 2.23 3.08 6.31
C ALA A 178 3.69 3.50 6.07
N LEU A 179 4.67 2.88 6.75
CA LEU A 179 6.08 3.21 6.57
C LEU A 179 6.53 3.04 5.12
N ILE A 180 7.35 3.98 4.63
CA ILE A 180 7.94 3.91 3.30
C ILE A 180 9.18 3.03 3.39
N CYS A 181 9.19 1.96 2.60
CA CYS A 181 10.32 1.04 2.56
C CYS A 181 11.53 1.75 1.94
N PRO A 182 12.67 1.87 2.65
CA PRO A 182 13.84 2.57 2.13
C PRO A 182 14.48 1.83 0.96
N ARG A 183 14.18 0.54 0.80
CA ARG A 183 14.71 -0.29 -0.28
C ARG A 183 13.97 -0.07 -1.59
N CYS A 184 12.64 -0.06 -1.56
CA CYS A 184 11.84 -0.10 -2.78
C CYS A 184 10.90 1.09 -2.97
N GLY A 185 10.75 1.95 -1.97
CA GLY A 185 9.87 3.13 -2.01
C GLY A 185 8.37 2.85 -1.84
N ASN A 186 7.94 1.59 -1.71
CA ASN A 186 6.53 1.25 -1.45
C ASN A 186 6.18 1.40 0.04
N ALA A 187 4.89 1.52 0.36
CA ALA A 187 4.43 1.42 1.74
C ALA A 187 4.54 -0.01 2.28
N GLY A 188 4.65 -0.18 3.60
CA GLY A 188 4.72 -1.47 4.28
C GLY A 188 3.60 -2.44 3.87
N PHE A 189 2.35 -1.99 3.86
CA PHE A 189 1.19 -2.80 3.41
C PHE A 189 1.36 -3.34 2.00
N ASP A 190 1.90 -2.53 1.07
CA ASP A 190 2.13 -2.95 -0.31
C ASP A 190 3.30 -3.92 -0.43
N CYS A 191 4.35 -3.73 0.38
CA CYS A 191 5.50 -4.64 0.39
C CYS A 191 5.09 -6.06 0.80
N VAL A 192 4.37 -6.18 1.91
CA VAL A 192 3.97 -7.49 2.46
C VAL A 192 2.88 -8.18 1.63
N SER A 193 2.17 -7.43 0.77
CA SER A 193 1.14 -7.95 -0.12
C SER A 193 1.66 -8.37 -1.50
N GLY A 194 2.97 -8.30 -1.72
CA GLY A 194 3.64 -8.80 -2.93
C GLY A 194 3.83 -7.77 -4.04
N ALA A 195 3.53 -6.49 -3.80
CA ALA A 195 3.70 -5.43 -4.78
C ALA A 195 5.18 -5.02 -5.00
N CYS A 196 6.13 -5.64 -4.29
CA CYS A 196 7.56 -5.34 -4.40
C CYS A 196 8.41 -6.58 -4.73
N ASP A 197 8.88 -6.68 -5.97
CA ASP A 197 9.77 -7.78 -6.40
C ASP A 197 11.14 -7.77 -5.67
N GLU A 198 11.71 -6.59 -5.42
CA GLU A 198 12.99 -6.44 -4.71
C GLU A 198 12.91 -6.93 -3.25
N CYS A 199 11.83 -6.58 -2.55
CA CYS A 199 11.64 -6.97 -1.14
C CYS A 199 11.32 -8.46 -1.01
N LEU A 200 10.64 -9.06 -1.98
CA LEU A 200 10.42 -10.51 -1.98
C LEU A 200 11.73 -11.27 -2.15
N LYS A 201 12.64 -10.78 -3.00
CA LYS A 201 13.95 -11.41 -3.26
C LYS A 201 14.95 -11.23 -2.13
N ASN A 202 15.06 -10.02 -1.60
CA ASN A 202 16.17 -9.64 -0.74
C ASN A 202 15.76 -9.48 0.74
N GLY A 203 14.49 -9.69 1.07
CA GLY A 203 13.91 -9.34 2.36
C GLY A 203 13.31 -7.93 2.39
N CYS A 204 12.45 -7.65 3.36
CA CYS A 204 11.80 -6.35 3.50
C CYS A 204 12.21 -5.71 4.82
N PRO A 205 12.93 -4.56 4.82
CA PRO A 205 13.34 -3.90 6.06
C PRO A 205 12.18 -3.61 7.01
N ILE A 206 11.00 -3.24 6.47
CA ILE A 206 9.81 -2.98 7.30
C ILE A 206 9.35 -4.25 8.03
N ALA A 207 9.37 -5.41 7.35
CA ALA A 207 8.96 -6.68 7.95
C ALA A 207 10.01 -7.23 8.92
N GLU A 208 11.30 -7.03 8.60
CA GLU A 208 12.44 -7.51 9.40
C GLU A 208 12.61 -6.72 10.71
N GLU A 209 12.45 -5.40 10.66
CA GLU A 209 12.71 -4.51 11.80
C GLU A 209 11.54 -4.43 12.78
N GLY A 210 10.32 -4.71 12.32
CA GLY A 210 9.11 -4.56 13.11
C GLY A 210 8.60 -3.12 13.22
N PRO A 211 7.52 -2.91 14.00
CA PRO A 211 6.99 -1.58 14.26
C PRO A 211 8.01 -0.74 15.06
N PRO A 212 8.10 0.59 14.83
CA PRO A 212 8.97 1.44 15.62
C PRO A 212 8.61 1.42 17.12
N ASP A 213 9.62 1.26 17.98
CA ASP A 213 9.46 1.28 19.44
C ASP A 213 10.07 2.56 20.04
N PRO A 214 9.28 3.43 20.70
CA PRO A 214 9.77 4.67 21.29
C PRO A 214 10.76 4.46 22.45
N ARG A 215 10.79 3.28 23.09
CA ARG A 215 11.63 2.97 24.26
C ARG A 215 13.02 2.48 23.88
N LEU A 216 13.15 1.80 22.75
CA LEU A 216 14.41 1.15 22.35
C LEU A 216 15.40 2.10 21.66
N GLY A 217 14.99 3.34 21.37
CA GLY A 217 15.78 4.30 20.60
C GLY A 217 16.32 3.69 19.30
N ASP A 218 17.39 4.26 18.76
CA ASP A 218 17.99 3.78 17.50
C ASP A 218 18.76 2.45 17.64
N HIS A 219 18.79 1.78 18.81
CA HIS A 219 19.86 0.82 19.11
C HIS A 219 19.55 -0.68 19.18
N ARG A 220 18.31 -1.15 19.08
CA ARG A 220 18.05 -2.61 18.92
C ARG A 220 16.93 -2.91 17.92
N SER A 221 17.17 -3.84 17.01
CA SER A 221 16.14 -4.53 16.23
C SER A 221 15.71 -5.75 17.04
N ILE A 222 14.40 -5.94 17.25
CA ILE A 222 13.83 -7.25 17.62
C ILE A 222 13.73 -8.06 16.31
N GLY A 223 14.83 -8.11 15.56
CA GLY A 223 14.80 -8.65 14.21
C GLY A 223 14.52 -10.14 14.24
N ILE A 224 13.70 -10.62 13.31
CA ILE A 224 13.59 -12.05 13.05
C ILE A 224 14.94 -12.49 12.48
N SER A 225 15.74 -13.18 13.29
CA SER A 225 17.03 -13.74 12.89
C SER A 225 16.79 -14.97 12.01
N SER A 226 16.32 -14.77 10.78
CA SER A 226 16.09 -15.84 9.79
C SER A 226 17.00 -15.68 8.58
N THR A 227 17.39 -16.82 8.00
CA THR A 227 18.06 -16.85 6.69
C THR A 227 17.09 -16.68 5.52
N ARG A 228 15.77 -16.86 5.77
CA ARG A 228 14.70 -16.64 4.79
C ARG A 228 13.98 -15.33 5.06
N ASN A 229 13.34 -14.81 4.01
CA ASN A 229 12.51 -13.62 4.09
C ASN A 229 11.33 -13.85 5.08
N PRO A 230 11.20 -13.03 6.14
CA PRO A 230 10.17 -13.21 7.16
C PRO A 230 8.74 -13.27 6.61
N ILE A 231 8.48 -12.60 5.49
CA ILE A 231 7.16 -12.61 4.84
C ILE A 231 6.78 -14.03 4.43
N PHE A 232 7.69 -14.78 3.80
CA PHE A 232 7.39 -16.16 3.36
C PHE A 232 7.26 -17.11 4.54
N GLU A 233 8.10 -16.98 5.57
CA GLU A 233 8.00 -17.82 6.78
C GLU A 233 6.66 -17.66 7.49
N VAL A 234 6.20 -16.41 7.65
CA VAL A 234 4.88 -16.14 8.25
C VAL A 234 3.75 -16.61 7.34
N LEU A 235 3.85 -16.41 6.02
CA LEU A 235 2.85 -16.89 5.06
C LEU A 235 2.67 -18.42 5.09
N GLU A 236 3.76 -19.19 5.16
CA GLU A 236 3.69 -20.65 5.29
C GLU A 236 2.93 -21.06 6.56
N LYS A 237 3.23 -20.40 7.68
CA LYS A 237 2.52 -20.65 8.94
C LYS A 237 1.06 -20.25 8.87
N LEU A 238 0.74 -19.11 8.23
CA LEU A 238 -0.64 -18.64 8.05
C LEU A 238 -1.50 -19.63 7.26
N ARG A 239 -0.95 -20.27 6.22
CA ARG A 239 -1.65 -21.28 5.42
C ARG A 239 -2.00 -22.54 6.21
N ILE A 240 -1.13 -22.92 7.14
CA ILE A 240 -1.27 -24.17 7.90
C ILE A 240 -2.08 -23.97 9.18
N ARG A 241 -2.09 -22.76 9.77
CA ARG A 241 -2.82 -22.45 11.01
C ARG A 241 -4.33 -22.56 10.78
N PRO A 242 -5.02 -23.57 11.32
CA PRO A 242 -6.46 -23.77 11.09
C PRO A 242 -7.33 -22.64 11.66
N ASN A 243 -6.79 -21.86 12.61
CA ASN A 243 -7.49 -20.78 13.31
C ASN A 243 -7.15 -19.38 12.79
N PHE A 244 -6.38 -19.25 11.70
CA PHE A 244 -6.17 -17.93 11.11
C PHE A 244 -7.37 -17.59 10.21
N GLU A 245 -8.41 -17.04 10.83
CA GLU A 245 -9.71 -16.77 10.20
C GLU A 245 -9.62 -15.73 9.07
N GLY A 246 -8.67 -14.79 9.13
CA GLY A 246 -8.60 -13.65 8.21
C GLY A 246 -8.51 -14.05 6.72
N LEU A 247 -7.61 -14.97 6.34
CA LEU A 247 -7.48 -15.41 4.95
C LEU A 247 -8.66 -16.28 4.50
N LYS A 248 -9.22 -17.10 5.40
CA LYS A 248 -10.40 -17.92 5.08
C LYS A 248 -11.63 -17.07 4.81
N HIS A 249 -11.78 -15.95 5.51
CA HIS A 249 -12.86 -15.00 5.23
C HIS A 249 -12.69 -14.34 3.86
N LEU A 250 -11.45 -14.09 3.40
CA LEU A 250 -11.22 -13.56 2.05
C LEU A 250 -11.58 -14.56 0.94
N ASP A 251 -11.51 -15.87 1.17
CA ASP A 251 -11.82 -16.88 0.15
C ASP A 251 -13.23 -16.66 -0.42
N LYS A 252 -14.22 -16.52 0.47
CA LYS A 252 -15.61 -16.27 0.11
C LYS A 252 -15.78 -14.94 -0.64
N GLU A 253 -15.16 -13.88 -0.15
CA GLU A 253 -15.32 -12.54 -0.74
C GLU A 253 -14.66 -12.44 -2.12
N VAL A 254 -13.52 -13.12 -2.32
CA VAL A 254 -12.87 -13.24 -3.65
C VAL A 254 -13.73 -14.08 -4.59
N GLU A 255 -14.29 -15.20 -4.14
CA GLU A 255 -15.19 -16.02 -4.96
C GLU A 255 -16.40 -15.21 -5.45
N LEU A 256 -17.06 -14.49 -4.55
CA LEU A 256 -18.18 -13.60 -4.90
C LEU A 256 -17.77 -12.50 -5.88
N LEU A 257 -16.60 -11.88 -5.66
CA LEU A 257 -16.06 -10.86 -6.55
C LEU A 257 -15.85 -11.40 -7.97
N ILE A 258 -15.24 -12.58 -8.10
CA ILE A 258 -14.98 -13.21 -9.39
C ILE A 258 -16.30 -13.66 -10.05
N GLU A 259 -17.26 -14.17 -9.28
CA GLU A 259 -18.59 -14.52 -9.78
C GLU A 259 -19.33 -13.30 -10.35
N LEU A 260 -19.32 -12.16 -9.64
CA LEU A 260 -19.89 -10.91 -10.13
C LEU A 260 -19.24 -10.47 -11.45
N GLY A 261 -17.91 -10.52 -11.53
CA GLY A 261 -17.19 -10.20 -12.76
C GLY A 261 -17.56 -11.11 -13.93
N ASN A 262 -17.70 -12.42 -13.69
CA ASN A 262 -18.11 -13.38 -14.71
C ASN A 262 -19.56 -13.19 -15.15
N ARG A 263 -20.49 -12.89 -14.24
CA ARG A 263 -21.90 -12.58 -14.59
C ARG A 263 -22.01 -11.34 -15.46
N PHE A 264 -21.23 -10.30 -15.15
CA PHE A 264 -21.16 -9.11 -15.99
C PHE A 264 -20.61 -9.41 -17.38
N LEU A 265 -19.53 -10.19 -17.47
CA LEU A 265 -19.02 -10.68 -18.75
C LEU A 265 -20.07 -11.47 -19.53
N GLU A 266 -20.89 -12.27 -18.88
CA GLU A 266 -21.92 -13.09 -19.53
C GLU A 266 -23.22 -12.33 -19.84
N GLU A 267 -23.30 -11.02 -19.54
CA GLU A 267 -24.52 -10.22 -19.65
C GLU A 267 -25.70 -10.80 -18.83
N LYS A 268 -25.39 -11.43 -17.70
CA LYS A 268 -26.35 -12.09 -16.81
C LYS A 268 -26.56 -11.35 -15.49
N MET A 269 -26.17 -10.09 -15.43
CA MET A 269 -26.34 -9.30 -14.20
C MET A 269 -27.81 -9.03 -13.94
N VAL A 270 -28.20 -9.08 -12.67
CA VAL A 270 -29.55 -8.80 -12.18
C VAL A 270 -29.57 -7.60 -11.25
N ASP A 271 -30.74 -6.96 -11.11
CA ASP A 271 -30.94 -5.85 -10.18
C ASP A 271 -30.55 -6.28 -8.75
N GLY A 272 -29.71 -5.47 -8.09
CA GLY A 272 -29.24 -5.70 -6.71
C GLY A 272 -27.82 -6.26 -6.58
N GLU A 273 -27.17 -6.70 -7.66
CA GLU A 273 -25.78 -7.18 -7.59
C GLU A 273 -24.76 -6.08 -7.30
N TYR A 274 -25.09 -4.82 -7.59
CA TYR A 274 -24.32 -3.68 -7.10
C TYR A 274 -24.30 -3.61 -5.57
N THR A 275 -25.39 -3.98 -4.91
CA THR A 275 -25.45 -4.06 -3.44
C THR A 275 -24.56 -5.18 -2.93
N ALA A 276 -24.52 -6.33 -3.61
CA ALA A 276 -23.62 -7.42 -3.25
C ALA A 276 -22.14 -6.98 -3.28
N LEU A 277 -21.73 -6.13 -4.24
CA LEU A 277 -20.37 -5.58 -4.26
C LEU A 277 -20.10 -4.62 -3.10
N VAL A 278 -21.10 -3.86 -2.65
CA VAL A 278 -20.99 -3.02 -1.45
C VAL A 278 -20.79 -3.87 -0.21
N ASP A 279 -21.53 -4.98 -0.08
CA ASP A 279 -21.39 -5.92 1.03
C ASP A 279 -20.01 -6.60 1.03
N VAL A 280 -19.53 -7.06 -0.14
CA VAL A 280 -18.18 -7.61 -0.31
C VAL A 280 -17.12 -6.62 0.16
N LYS A 281 -17.22 -5.34 -0.23
CA LYS A 281 -16.30 -4.28 0.22
C LYS A 281 -16.34 -4.08 1.75
N ALA A 282 -17.53 -4.16 2.35
CA ALA A 282 -17.68 -4.03 3.80
C ALA A 282 -17.04 -5.21 4.55
N GLU A 283 -17.17 -6.44 4.05
CA GLU A 283 -16.52 -7.62 4.64
C GLU A 283 -14.99 -7.57 4.49
N ILE A 284 -14.47 -7.15 3.33
CA ILE A 284 -13.03 -6.95 3.14
C ILE A 284 -12.49 -5.92 4.15
N LEU A 285 -13.21 -4.82 4.37
CA LEU A 285 -12.82 -3.81 5.36
C LEU A 285 -12.76 -4.38 6.79
N LYS A 286 -13.68 -5.29 7.16
CA LYS A 286 -13.61 -5.97 8.47
C LYS A 286 -12.34 -6.81 8.60
N ILE A 287 -11.87 -7.43 7.52
CA ILE A 287 -10.65 -8.24 7.51
C ILE A 287 -9.40 -7.34 7.61
N GLU A 288 -9.41 -6.17 6.96
CA GLU A 288 -8.35 -5.16 7.16
C GLU A 288 -8.29 -4.70 8.62
N LYS A 289 -9.44 -4.41 9.24
CA LYS A 289 -9.54 -4.05 10.66
C LYS A 289 -9.06 -5.19 11.56
N LEU A 290 -9.36 -6.45 11.24
CA LEU A 290 -8.85 -7.62 11.95
C LEU A 290 -7.32 -7.68 11.89
N GLY A 291 -6.73 -7.47 10.70
CA GLY A 291 -5.28 -7.41 10.54
C GLY A 291 -4.64 -6.30 11.39
N MET A 292 -5.26 -5.10 11.39
CA MET A 292 -4.83 -3.97 12.23
C MET A 292 -4.93 -4.30 13.74
N LYS A 293 -6.04 -4.93 14.16
CA LYS A 293 -6.23 -5.37 15.54
C LYS A 293 -5.10 -6.33 15.98
N ILE A 294 -4.77 -7.32 15.14
CA ILE A 294 -3.65 -8.24 15.40
C ILE A 294 -2.33 -7.48 15.53
N ILE A 295 -2.04 -6.55 14.62
CA ILE A 295 -0.82 -5.71 14.68
C ILE A 295 -0.71 -4.99 16.02
N VAL A 296 -1.81 -4.44 16.52
CA VAL A 296 -1.81 -3.61 17.72
C VAL A 296 -1.79 -4.44 19.02
N GLU A 297 -2.58 -5.51 19.09
CA GLU A 297 -2.82 -6.24 20.35
C GLU A 297 -1.70 -7.23 20.71
N THR A 298 -0.97 -7.77 19.73
CA THR A 298 0.09 -8.75 20.01
C THR A 298 1.41 -8.09 20.40
N LEU A 299 2.20 -8.72 21.27
CA LEU A 299 3.57 -8.30 21.54
C LEU A 299 4.58 -9.02 20.64
N GLU A 300 4.21 -10.17 20.09
CA GLU A 300 5.09 -11.01 19.26
C GLU A 300 5.19 -10.44 17.84
N LEU A 301 6.41 -10.19 17.37
CA LEU A 301 6.65 -9.62 16.05
C LEU A 301 6.10 -10.52 14.92
N GLU A 302 6.20 -11.84 15.07
CA GLU A 302 5.70 -12.80 14.09
C GLU A 302 4.17 -12.66 13.90
N ASP A 303 3.42 -12.59 14.99
CA ASP A 303 1.97 -12.41 14.94
C ASP A 303 1.61 -11.02 14.42
N ALA A 304 2.36 -9.98 14.81
CA ALA A 304 2.15 -8.63 14.28
C ALA A 304 2.36 -8.60 12.76
N LEU A 305 3.42 -9.26 12.27
CA LEU A 305 3.70 -9.40 10.84
C LEU A 305 2.59 -10.19 10.13
N SER A 306 2.01 -11.18 10.79
CA SER A 306 0.85 -11.91 10.26
C SER A 306 -0.37 -11.00 10.07
N GLY A 307 -0.62 -10.09 11.02
CA GLY A 307 -1.65 -9.05 10.91
C GLY A 307 -1.36 -8.07 9.77
N LEU A 308 -0.09 -7.65 9.62
CA LEU A 308 0.36 -6.77 8.55
C LEU A 308 0.18 -7.40 7.16
N ILE A 309 0.59 -8.66 7.00
CA ILE A 309 0.39 -9.44 5.77
C ILE A 309 -1.11 -9.56 5.45
N THR A 310 -1.93 -9.87 6.44
CA THR A 310 -3.39 -10.02 6.27
C THR A 310 -4.04 -8.72 5.81
N ALA A 311 -3.73 -7.60 6.46
CA ALA A 311 -4.20 -6.28 6.05
C ALA A 311 -3.70 -5.90 4.64
N GLY A 312 -2.44 -6.22 4.31
CA GLY A 312 -1.89 -5.99 2.98
C GLY A 312 -2.57 -6.81 1.87
N ILE A 313 -2.87 -8.09 2.12
CA ILE A 313 -3.60 -8.95 1.17
C ILE A 313 -5.04 -8.43 1.02
N ALA A 314 -5.72 -8.13 2.13
CA ALA A 314 -7.08 -7.58 2.09
C ALA A 314 -7.13 -6.24 1.33
N LEU A 315 -6.10 -5.38 1.46
CA LEU A 315 -5.96 -4.16 0.65
C LEU A 315 -5.89 -4.46 -0.86
N ASN A 316 -5.18 -5.50 -1.29
CA ASN A 316 -5.17 -5.90 -2.70
C ASN A 316 -6.56 -6.39 -3.14
N VAL A 317 -7.29 -7.14 -2.31
CA VAL A 317 -8.67 -7.55 -2.63
C VAL A 317 -9.62 -6.34 -2.67
N SER A 318 -9.46 -5.36 -1.77
CA SER A 318 -10.19 -4.08 -1.82
C SER A 318 -9.94 -3.36 -3.15
N ARG A 319 -8.69 -3.31 -3.63
CA ARG A 319 -8.34 -2.72 -4.93
C ARG A 319 -8.97 -3.48 -6.11
N MET A 320 -9.08 -4.80 -6.02
CA MET A 320 -9.83 -5.59 -7.00
C MET A 320 -11.31 -5.21 -7.00
N ALA A 321 -11.93 -5.10 -5.82
CA ALA A 321 -13.32 -4.71 -5.66
C ALA A 321 -13.61 -3.29 -6.17
N GLU A 322 -12.69 -2.36 -5.96
CA GLU A 322 -12.74 -1.02 -6.58
C GLU A 322 -12.63 -1.09 -8.10
N GLY A 323 -11.65 -1.82 -8.62
CA GLY A 323 -11.46 -1.99 -10.07
C GLY A 323 -12.71 -2.59 -10.73
N LEU A 324 -13.28 -3.65 -10.15
CA LEU A 324 -14.52 -4.23 -10.64
C LEU A 324 -15.68 -3.25 -10.54
N SER A 325 -15.80 -2.52 -9.43
CA SER A 325 -16.87 -1.52 -9.24
C SER A 325 -16.88 -0.42 -10.30
N GLU A 326 -15.71 -0.01 -10.79
CA GLU A 326 -15.61 0.97 -11.88
C GLU A 326 -16.01 0.34 -13.22
N VAL A 327 -15.55 -0.89 -13.49
CA VAL A 327 -15.89 -1.61 -14.74
C VAL A 327 -17.39 -1.93 -14.83
N LEU A 328 -18.03 -2.29 -13.71
CA LEU A 328 -19.46 -2.59 -13.71
C LEU A 328 -20.33 -1.39 -14.10
N ARG A 329 -19.84 -0.15 -13.92
CA ARG A 329 -20.57 1.06 -14.32
C ARG A 329 -20.70 1.22 -15.84
N MET A 330 -19.96 0.42 -16.63
CA MET A 330 -20.09 0.43 -18.09
C MET A 330 -21.43 -0.16 -18.51
N GLU A 331 -22.14 0.53 -19.41
CA GLU A 331 -23.39 0.00 -19.98
C GLU A 331 -23.15 -1.24 -20.85
N LYS A 332 -22.01 -1.28 -21.57
CA LYS A 332 -21.67 -2.39 -22.47
C LYS A 332 -20.17 -2.52 -22.68
N LEU A 333 -19.68 -3.75 -22.71
CA LEU A 333 -18.29 -4.06 -23.05
C LEU A 333 -18.12 -4.24 -24.56
N THR A 334 -17.13 -3.56 -25.13
CA THR A 334 -16.60 -3.90 -26.46
C THR A 334 -15.87 -5.23 -26.42
N GLU A 335 -15.63 -5.87 -27.57
CA GLU A 335 -14.93 -7.16 -27.63
C GLU A 335 -13.52 -7.08 -27.00
N SER A 336 -12.78 -6.01 -27.28
CA SER A 336 -11.46 -5.78 -26.68
C SER A 336 -11.51 -5.70 -25.16
N TYR A 337 -12.51 -5.01 -24.60
CA TYR A 337 -12.67 -4.90 -23.15
C TYR A 337 -13.12 -6.22 -22.53
N ARG A 338 -14.00 -6.97 -23.21
CA ARG A 338 -14.46 -8.30 -22.78
C ARG A 338 -13.28 -9.28 -22.67
N MET A 339 -12.38 -9.28 -23.66
CA MET A 339 -11.15 -10.08 -23.62
C MET A 339 -10.24 -9.68 -22.46
N LEU A 340 -9.95 -8.38 -22.31
CA LEU A 340 -9.11 -7.87 -21.22
C LEU A 340 -9.70 -8.15 -19.84
N MET A 341 -11.01 -7.98 -19.67
CA MET A 341 -11.69 -8.26 -18.41
C MET A 341 -11.64 -9.75 -18.06
N LYS A 342 -11.81 -10.63 -19.04
CA LYS A 342 -11.66 -12.09 -18.84
C LYS A 342 -10.25 -12.44 -18.39
N GLU A 343 -9.22 -11.84 -18.97
CA GLU A 343 -7.83 -12.05 -18.54
C GLU A 343 -7.56 -11.46 -17.16
N ALA A 344 -8.05 -10.24 -16.88
CA ALA A 344 -7.91 -9.61 -15.58
C ALA A 344 -8.53 -10.44 -14.46
N LEU A 345 -9.75 -10.98 -14.66
CA LEU A 345 -10.39 -11.88 -13.71
C LEU A 345 -9.59 -13.18 -13.51
N ARG A 346 -9.03 -13.75 -14.58
CA ARG A 346 -8.16 -14.95 -14.48
C ARG A 346 -6.88 -14.68 -13.68
N VAL A 347 -6.27 -13.50 -13.84
CA VAL A 347 -5.10 -13.08 -13.04
C VAL A 347 -5.50 -12.86 -11.59
N ALA A 348 -6.64 -12.20 -11.35
CA ALA A 348 -7.18 -11.95 -10.00
C ALA A 348 -7.47 -13.25 -9.25
N GLU A 349 -8.30 -14.13 -9.82
CA GLU A 349 -8.67 -15.43 -9.25
C GLU A 349 -7.43 -16.32 -9.07
N GLY A 350 -6.62 -16.46 -10.12
CA GLY A 350 -5.45 -17.33 -10.10
C GLY A 350 -4.40 -16.87 -9.09
N GLY A 351 -4.17 -15.56 -8.99
CA GLY A 351 -3.19 -15.00 -8.06
C GLY A 351 -3.60 -15.11 -6.61
N TYR A 352 -4.89 -14.94 -6.31
CA TYR A 352 -5.41 -15.20 -4.97
C TYR A 352 -5.36 -16.71 -4.64
N ARG A 353 -5.81 -17.58 -5.55
CA ARG A 353 -5.78 -19.03 -5.32
C ARG A 353 -4.38 -19.59 -5.16
N SER A 354 -3.40 -19.09 -5.92
CA SER A 354 -2.01 -19.54 -5.77
C SER A 354 -1.45 -19.12 -4.41
N LEU A 355 -1.82 -17.93 -3.93
CA LEU A 355 -1.47 -17.45 -2.59
C LEU A 355 -2.12 -18.32 -1.51
N SER A 356 -3.44 -18.54 -1.56
CA SER A 356 -4.17 -19.26 -0.50
C SER A 356 -3.77 -20.73 -0.41
N SER A 357 -3.58 -21.40 -1.55
CA SER A 357 -3.14 -22.81 -1.61
C SER A 357 -1.62 -23.00 -1.46
N GLY A 358 -0.83 -21.94 -1.66
CA GLY A 358 0.62 -22.05 -1.80
C GLY A 358 1.08 -22.73 -3.10
N ASP A 359 0.21 -22.83 -4.11
CA ASP A 359 0.55 -23.44 -5.41
C ASP A 359 1.50 -22.53 -6.22
N ARG A 360 2.79 -22.85 -6.16
CA ARG A 360 3.84 -22.18 -6.93
C ARG A 360 3.66 -22.31 -8.44
N LYS A 361 3.17 -23.45 -8.94
CA LYS A 361 2.99 -23.66 -10.39
C LYS A 361 1.88 -22.76 -10.91
N LEU A 362 0.78 -22.68 -10.17
CA LEU A 362 -0.30 -21.74 -10.48
C LEU A 362 0.20 -20.30 -10.43
N GLY A 363 0.97 -19.92 -9.41
CA GLY A 363 1.55 -18.58 -9.29
C GLY A 363 2.41 -18.21 -10.51
N LEU A 364 3.31 -19.09 -10.94
CA LEU A 364 4.14 -18.88 -12.14
C LEU A 364 3.30 -18.68 -13.41
N LYS A 365 2.27 -19.51 -13.59
CA LYS A 365 1.32 -19.39 -14.70
C LYS A 365 0.58 -18.06 -14.67
N VAL A 366 0.20 -17.56 -13.50
CA VAL A 366 -0.45 -16.25 -13.35
C VAL A 366 0.48 -15.11 -13.76
N LEU A 367 1.79 -15.20 -13.48
CA LEU A 367 2.75 -14.18 -13.96
C LEU A 367 2.83 -14.14 -15.49
N GLU A 368 2.75 -15.30 -16.16
CA GLU A 368 2.72 -15.40 -17.62
C GLU A 368 1.45 -14.77 -18.20
N ILE A 369 0.28 -15.13 -17.65
CA ILE A 369 -1.01 -14.56 -18.07
C ILE A 369 -1.03 -13.04 -17.86
N TYR A 370 -0.51 -12.54 -16.74
CA TYR A 370 -0.45 -11.09 -16.48
C TYR A 370 0.44 -10.36 -17.49
N LYS A 371 1.53 -10.97 -17.94
CA LYS A 371 2.40 -10.40 -18.98
C LYS A 371 1.67 -10.30 -20.32
N GLU A 372 0.91 -11.33 -20.69
CA GLU A 372 0.06 -11.33 -21.89
C GLU A 372 -1.01 -10.22 -21.79
N PHE A 373 -1.75 -10.20 -20.68
CA PHE A 373 -2.74 -9.16 -20.38
C PHE A 373 -2.16 -7.75 -20.53
N LYS A 374 -0.97 -7.49 -19.94
CA LYS A 374 -0.31 -6.18 -20.00
C LYS A 374 0.00 -5.76 -21.44
N ASN A 375 0.41 -6.69 -22.31
CA ASN A 375 0.65 -6.40 -23.72
C ASN A 375 -0.65 -6.06 -24.45
N SER A 376 -1.70 -6.88 -24.28
CA SER A 376 -3.01 -6.62 -24.87
C SER A 376 -3.62 -5.31 -24.37
N TRP A 377 -3.42 -5.00 -23.09
CA TRP A 377 -3.86 -3.74 -22.48
C TRP A 377 -3.19 -2.54 -23.15
N ILE A 378 -1.86 -2.59 -23.37
CA ILE A 378 -1.11 -1.52 -24.05
C ILE A 378 -1.67 -1.28 -25.45
N GLU A 379 -1.92 -2.35 -26.22
CA GLU A 379 -2.45 -2.22 -27.57
C GLU A 379 -3.83 -1.55 -27.60
N VAL A 380 -4.72 -1.88 -26.65
CA VAL A 380 -6.04 -1.25 -26.54
C VAL A 380 -5.89 0.21 -26.10
N TYR A 381 -5.04 0.48 -25.11
CA TYR A 381 -4.78 1.83 -24.62
C TYR A 381 -4.25 2.75 -25.73
N GLU A 382 -3.27 2.29 -26.51
CA GLU A 382 -2.71 3.07 -27.62
C GLU A 382 -3.74 3.38 -28.73
N LYS A 383 -4.64 2.43 -29.01
CA LYS A 383 -5.74 2.66 -29.97
C LYS A 383 -6.69 3.74 -29.45
N LEU A 384 -7.07 3.67 -28.17
CA LEU A 384 -7.93 4.67 -27.53
C LEU A 384 -7.26 6.05 -27.48
N SER A 385 -5.97 6.12 -27.10
CA SER A 385 -5.25 7.39 -27.01
C SER A 385 -5.09 8.08 -28.37
N LYS A 386 -5.01 7.30 -29.47
CA LYS A 386 -4.98 7.84 -30.84
C LYS A 386 -6.35 8.29 -31.32
N ALA A 387 -7.43 7.64 -30.89
CA ALA A 387 -8.79 7.97 -31.26
C ALA A 387 -9.32 9.22 -30.52
N ASN A 388 -8.95 9.39 -29.23
CA ASN A 388 -9.43 10.46 -28.36
C ASN A 388 -8.40 11.59 -28.21
N ILE A 389 -8.13 12.32 -29.30
CA ILE A 389 -7.32 13.55 -29.27
C ILE A 389 -8.07 14.62 -28.45
N GLY A 390 -7.87 14.64 -27.13
CA GLY A 390 -8.15 15.83 -26.30
C GLY A 390 -9.00 15.66 -25.04
N SER A 391 -9.52 14.47 -24.71
CA SER A 391 -10.19 14.28 -23.41
C SER A 391 -9.75 12.98 -22.73
N GLU A 392 -9.48 13.09 -21.43
CA GLU A 392 -9.41 11.97 -20.48
C GLU A 392 -10.81 11.33 -20.41
N ALA A 393 -11.23 10.69 -21.51
CA ALA A 393 -12.54 10.10 -21.69
C ALA A 393 -12.79 9.05 -20.63
N ASP A 394 -14.06 8.90 -20.22
CA ASP A 394 -14.46 7.92 -19.21
C ASP A 394 -13.92 6.53 -19.54
N ASP A 395 -13.92 6.13 -20.83
CA ASP A 395 -13.29 4.90 -21.36
C ASP A 395 -11.87 4.62 -20.82
N ALA A 396 -11.05 5.65 -20.62
CA ALA A 396 -9.70 5.47 -20.07
C ALA A 396 -9.76 4.96 -18.62
N LYS A 397 -10.75 5.40 -17.83
CA LYS A 397 -10.89 5.00 -16.42
C LYS A 397 -11.23 3.53 -16.28
N GLU A 398 -12.12 2.96 -17.09
CA GLU A 398 -12.47 1.54 -16.94
C GLU A 398 -11.35 0.65 -17.45
N LEU A 399 -10.63 1.06 -18.50
CA LEU A 399 -9.42 0.36 -18.91
C LEU A 399 -8.36 0.37 -17.81
N LEU A 400 -8.18 1.50 -17.11
CA LEU A 400 -7.27 1.60 -15.96
C LEU A 400 -7.74 0.75 -14.78
N ALA A 401 -9.05 0.63 -14.57
CA ALA A 401 -9.66 -0.22 -13.55
C ALA A 401 -9.40 -1.71 -13.80
N LEU A 402 -9.44 -2.16 -15.06
CA LEU A 402 -9.01 -3.51 -15.45
C LEU A 402 -7.54 -3.77 -15.11
N GLY A 403 -6.68 -2.78 -15.33
CA GLY A 403 -5.28 -2.83 -14.94
C GLY A 403 -5.11 -3.04 -13.42
N ARG A 404 -5.84 -2.28 -12.60
CA ARG A 404 -5.83 -2.40 -11.15
C ARG A 404 -6.28 -3.78 -10.68
N LEU A 405 -7.36 -4.31 -11.27
CA LEU A 405 -7.89 -5.65 -10.98
C LEU A 405 -6.84 -6.73 -11.24
N ALA A 406 -6.24 -6.74 -12.43
CA ALA A 406 -5.23 -7.72 -12.81
C ALA A 406 -3.95 -7.60 -11.97
N ALA A 407 -3.43 -6.38 -11.79
CA ALA A 407 -2.19 -6.15 -11.06
C ALA A 407 -2.27 -6.57 -9.59
N SER A 408 -3.43 -6.40 -8.95
CA SER A 408 -3.65 -6.85 -7.57
C SER A 408 -3.54 -8.38 -7.45
N GLY A 409 -4.05 -9.12 -8.45
CA GLY A 409 -3.90 -10.58 -8.52
C GLY A 409 -2.45 -11.00 -8.74
N PHE A 410 -1.77 -10.31 -9.65
CA PHE A 410 -0.36 -10.50 -9.91
C PHE A 410 0.52 -10.28 -8.68
N PHE A 411 0.25 -9.27 -7.86
CA PHE A 411 0.99 -9.03 -6.62
C PHE A 411 0.84 -10.21 -5.64
N MET A 412 -0.39 -10.71 -5.45
CA MET A 412 -0.64 -11.89 -4.61
C MET A 412 0.02 -13.15 -5.17
N ALA A 413 0.02 -13.34 -6.50
CA ALA A 413 0.68 -14.48 -7.13
C ALA A 413 2.18 -14.54 -6.82
N ARG A 414 2.85 -13.38 -6.68
CA ARG A 414 4.28 -13.34 -6.31
C ARG A 414 4.54 -13.89 -4.91
N LEU A 415 3.58 -13.79 -3.99
CA LEU A 415 3.68 -14.34 -2.64
C LEU A 415 3.60 -15.89 -2.58
N SER A 416 3.21 -16.56 -3.68
CA SER A 416 3.26 -18.03 -3.77
C SER A 416 4.52 -18.54 -4.47
N ILE A 417 5.37 -17.64 -4.97
CA ILE A 417 6.60 -17.98 -5.67
C ILE A 417 7.77 -17.63 -4.76
N GLU A 418 7.98 -18.47 -3.74
CA GLU A 418 9.21 -18.39 -2.96
C GLU A 418 10.39 -18.64 -3.91
N LYS A 419 11.25 -17.63 -4.08
CA LYS A 419 12.57 -17.87 -4.65
C LYS A 419 13.40 -18.47 -3.54
N SER A 420 13.32 -19.80 -3.43
CA SER A 420 14.36 -20.60 -2.79
C SER A 420 15.69 -20.25 -3.45
N LEU A 421 16.45 -19.36 -2.80
CA LEU A 421 17.85 -19.08 -3.11
C LEU A 421 18.71 -20.27 -2.68
#